data_AF-A0A419F0T3-F1
#
_entry.id   AF-A0A419F0T3-F1
#
_cell.length_a   1.000
_cell.length_b   1.000
_cell.length_c   1.000
_cell.angle_alpha   90.00
_cell.angle_beta   90.00
_cell.angle_gamma   90.00
#
_symmetry.space_group_name_H-M   'P 1'
#
loop_
_entity.id
_entity.type
_entity.pdbx_description
1 polymer ?
#
loop_
_entity_poly.entity_id
_entity_poly.type
_entity_poly.pdbx_seq_one_letter_code
_entity_poly.pdbx_strand_id
1 'polypeptide(L)'
;MGMQQVNGAGMKITIETVENFLKSLECRYEREKMSLAGVENVEIRLFNHSTGEQAARLEFISNVLTKIDYWDQNKKTIESIKWE
;
A
#
# COMPACT_ATOMS: atom_id res chain seq x y z
N MET A 1 -10.25 28.58 28.49
CA MET A 1 -9.02 27.92 28.01
C MET A 1 -9.43 27.01 26.87
N GLY A 2 -9.15 27.42 25.64
CA GLY A 2 -9.64 26.74 24.45
C GLY A 2 -8.95 25.40 24.28
N MET A 3 -9.73 24.31 24.23
CA MET A 3 -9.26 23.03 23.72
C MET A 3 -8.91 23.24 22.25
N GLN A 4 -7.62 23.31 21.96
CA GLN A 4 -7.14 23.34 20.59
C GLN A 4 -7.45 21.97 19.98
N GLN A 5 -8.46 21.92 19.12
CA GLN A 5 -8.69 20.79 18.22
C GLN A 5 -7.39 20.55 17.47
N VAL A 6 -6.72 19.43 17.76
CA VAL A 6 -5.68 18.89 16.90
C VAL A 6 -6.38 18.47 15.61
N ASN A 7 -6.36 19.35 14.61
CA ASN A 7 -6.77 19.02 13.25
C ASN A 7 -5.96 17.80 12.83
N GLY A 8 -6.63 16.64 12.75
CA GLY A 8 -6.08 15.41 12.23
C GLY A 8 -5.75 15.59 10.76
N ALA A 9 -4.55 16.08 10.47
CA ALA A 9 -3.90 15.80 9.20
C ALA A 9 -3.60 14.30 9.20
N GLY A 10 -4.59 13.49 8.83
CA GLY A 10 -4.43 12.05 8.66
C GLY A 10 -3.24 11.82 7.75
N MET A 11 -2.18 11.25 8.29
CA MET A 11 -0.93 11.03 7.57
C MET A 11 -1.25 10.13 6.37
N LYS A 12 -1.24 10.72 5.17
CA LYS A 12 -1.44 9.96 3.94
C LYS A 12 -0.19 9.11 3.70
N ILE A 13 -0.37 7.80 3.62
CA ILE A 13 0.71 6.89 3.28
C ILE A 13 0.98 7.03 1.78
N THR A 14 2.17 7.52 1.45
CA THR A 14 2.57 7.71 0.05
C THR A 14 3.34 6.52 -0.50
N ILE A 15 3.37 6.38 -1.82
CA ILE A 15 4.22 5.39 -2.52
C ILE A 15 5.66 5.45 -2.01
N GLU A 16 6.23 6.65 -1.95
CA GLU A 16 7.63 6.83 -1.55
C GLU A 16 7.88 6.33 -0.13
N THR A 17 6.94 6.59 0.79
CA THR A 17 7.04 6.12 2.18
C THR A 17 7.07 4.59 2.23
N VAL A 18 6.20 3.94 1.46
CA VAL A 18 6.15 2.48 1.39
C VAL A 18 7.39 1.91 0.72
N GLU A 19 7.82 2.45 -0.42
CA GLU A 19 9.02 1.96 -1.11
C GLU A 19 10.27 2.09 -0.24
N ASN A 20 10.43 3.19 0.49
CA ASN A 20 11.54 3.37 1.43
C ASN A 20 11.51 2.33 2.56
N PHE A 21 10.33 2.05 3.10
CA PHE A 21 10.15 1.00 4.09
C PHE A 21 10.49 -0.38 3.53
N LEU A 22 9.98 -0.73 2.35
CA LEU A 22 10.24 -2.02 1.70
C LEU A 22 11.71 -2.23 1.37
N LYS A 23 12.41 -1.17 0.92
CA LYS A 23 13.86 -1.19 0.71
C LYS A 23 14.62 -1.42 2.01
N SER A 24 14.20 -0.79 3.12
CA SER A 24 14.82 -1.00 4.43
C SER A 24 14.67 -2.41 4.98
N LEU A 25 13.65 -3.15 4.51
CA LEU A 25 13.39 -4.54 4.84
C LEU A 25 13.96 -5.54 3.83
N GLU A 26 14.65 -5.05 2.78
CA GLU A 26 15.16 -5.89 1.69
C GLU A 26 14.09 -6.80 1.06
N CYS A 27 12.84 -6.32 1.04
CA CYS A 27 11.72 -7.09 0.52
C CYS A 27 11.79 -7.20 -1.00
N ARG A 28 11.46 -8.37 -1.54
CA ARG A 28 11.19 -8.53 -2.97
C ARG A 28 9.81 -7.95 -3.28
N TYR A 29 9.78 -6.93 -4.13
CA TYR A 29 8.54 -6.34 -4.62
C TYR A 29 8.64 -5.99 -6.10
N GLU A 30 7.48 -5.94 -6.77
CA GLU A 30 7.34 -5.44 -8.13
C GLU A 30 6.46 -4.20 -8.11
N ARG A 31 6.79 -3.24 -8.97
CA ARG A 31 6.05 -1.97 -9.12
C ARG A 31 5.50 -1.87 -10.53
N GLU A 32 4.21 -1.65 -10.64
CA GLU A 32 3.51 -1.41 -11.90
C GLU A 32 2.85 -0.03 -11.86
N LYS A 33 3.11 0.80 -12.87
CA LYS A 33 2.53 2.14 -12.98
C LYS A 33 1.62 2.19 -14.19
N MET A 34 0.40 2.65 -13.98
CA MET A 34 -0.62 2.86 -14.99
C MET A 34 -1.12 4.30 -14.93
N SER A 35 -1.35 4.91 -16.08
CA SER A 35 -1.92 6.26 -16.16
C SER A 35 -3.16 6.20 -17.04
N LEU A 36 -4.31 6.56 -16.47
CA LEU A 36 -5.58 6.58 -17.19
C LEU A 36 -6.25 7.95 -16.98
N ALA A 37 -6.52 8.66 -18.08
CA ALA A 37 -7.21 9.95 -18.07
C ALA A 37 -6.62 11.00 -17.08
N GLY A 38 -5.30 11.02 -16.90
CA GLY A 38 -4.62 11.95 -15.99
C GLY A 38 -4.56 11.49 -14.51
N VAL A 39 -5.13 10.34 -14.18
CA VAL A 39 -4.99 9.70 -12.87
C VAL A 39 -3.84 8.70 -12.92
N GLU A 40 -2.89 8.85 -11.99
CA GLU A 40 -1.79 7.90 -11.81
C GLU A 40 -2.19 6.81 -10.84
N ASN A 41 -2.26 5.58 -11.31
CA ASN A 41 -2.45 4.40 -10.50
C ASN A 41 -1.13 3.64 -10.42
N VAL A 42 -0.69 3.32 -9.21
CA VAL A 42 0.50 2.49 -9.01
C VAL A 42 0.11 1.30 -8.17
N GLU A 43 0.59 0.14 -8.57
CA GLU A 43 0.51 -1.09 -7.80
C GLU A 43 1.89 -1.50 -7.34
N ILE A 44 1.97 -1.93 -6.08
CA ILE A 44 3.15 -2.60 -5.53
C ILE A 44 2.73 -4.00 -5.12
N ARG A 45 3.32 -5.02 -5.75
CA ARG A 45 3.11 -6.44 -5.41
C ARG A 45 4.28 -6.93 -4.57
N LEU A 46 3.95 -7.52 -3.42
CA LEU A 46 4.90 -8.07 -2.46
C LEU A 46 4.92 -9.58 -2.61
N PHE A 47 6.11 -10.18 -2.59
CA PHE A 47 6.28 -11.61 -2.76
C PHE A 47 6.92 -12.24 -1.53
N ASN A 48 6.44 -13.42 -1.15
CA ASN A 48 7.09 -14.24 -0.14
C ASN A 48 8.44 -14.70 -0.70
N HIS A 49 9.52 -14.42 0.03
CA HIS A 49 10.86 -14.78 -0.41
C HIS A 49 11.09 -16.29 -0.51
N SER A 50 10.45 -17.08 0.37
CA SER A 50 10.61 -18.53 0.44
C SER A 50 9.78 -19.27 -0.60
N THR A 51 8.55 -18.83 -0.86
CA THR A 51 7.64 -19.53 -1.79
C THR A 51 7.57 -18.88 -3.18
N GLY A 52 7.98 -17.62 -3.31
CA GLY A 52 7.83 -16.84 -4.54
C GLY A 52 6.38 -16.39 -4.81
N GLU A 53 5.43 -16.74 -3.94
CA GLU A 53 4.02 -16.39 -4.11
C GLU A 53 3.75 -14.95 -3.69
N GLN A 54 2.74 -14.33 -4.31
CA GLN A 54 2.32 -12.99 -3.95
C GLN A 54 1.70 -12.97 -2.55
N ALA A 55 2.31 -12.22 -1.63
CA ALA A 55 1.85 -12.06 -0.26
C ALA A 55 0.85 -10.91 -0.12
N ALA A 56 1.06 -9.81 -0.85
CA ALA A 56 0.19 -8.65 -0.81
C ALA A 56 0.28 -7.80 -2.10
N ARG A 57 -0.72 -6.96 -2.32
CA ARG A 57 -0.83 -5.97 -3.39
C ARG A 57 -1.31 -4.66 -2.77
N LEU A 58 -0.56 -3.60 -3.00
CA LEU A 58 -0.84 -2.26 -2.53
C LEU A 58 -1.24 -1.41 -3.74
N GLU A 59 -2.37 -0.74 -3.68
CA GLU A 59 -2.86 0.14 -4.74
C GLU A 59 -2.77 1.59 -4.28
N PHE A 60 -2.21 2.42 -5.15
CA PHE A 60 -2.06 3.84 -4.93
C PHE A 60 -2.72 4.61 -6.06
N ILE A 61 -3.51 5.61 -5.70
CA ILE A 61 -4.15 6.53 -6.64
C ILE A 61 -3.60 7.91 -6.36
N SER A 62 -3.03 8.57 -7.38
CA SER A 62 -2.39 9.88 -7.26
C SER A 62 -1.39 9.95 -6.10
N ASN A 63 -0.53 8.92 -6.01
CA ASN A 63 0.51 8.72 -4.98
C ASN A 63 0.01 8.45 -3.55
N VAL A 64 -1.28 8.25 -3.32
CA VAL A 64 -1.84 7.94 -2.00
C VAL A 64 -2.30 6.49 -1.96
N LEU A 65 -1.95 5.77 -0.89
CA LEU A 65 -2.40 4.39 -0.69
C LEU A 65 -3.92 4.35 -0.47
N THR A 66 -4.64 3.63 -1.31
CA THR A 66 -6.10 3.52 -1.28
C THR A 66 -6.58 2.10 -1.01
N LYS A 67 -5.75 1.09 -1.30
CA LYS A 67 -6.13 -0.31 -1.12
C LYS A 67 -4.92 -1.18 -0.73
N ILE A 68 -5.18 -2.18 0.11
CA ILE A 68 -4.29 -3.30 0.37
C ILE A 68 -5.08 -4.59 0.17
N ASP A 69 -4.65 -5.45 -0.74
CA ASP A 69 -5.07 -6.84 -0.83
C ASP A 69 -3.95 -7.71 -0.24
N TYR A 70 -4.23 -8.58 0.73
CA TYR A 70 -3.21 -9.46 1.31
C TYR A 70 -3.75 -10.87 1.54
N TRP A 71 -2.86 -11.85 1.49
CA TRP A 71 -3.20 -13.23 1.81
C TRP A 71 -3.21 -13.44 3.34
N ASP A 72 -4.39 -13.70 3.90
CA ASP A 72 -4.56 -14.07 5.31
C ASP A 72 -4.23 -15.56 5.47
N GLN A 73 -3.10 -15.86 6.12
CA GLN A 73 -2.63 -17.24 6.33
C GLN A 73 -3.57 -18.07 7.23
N ASN A 74 -4.31 -17.42 8.14
CA ASN A 74 -5.21 -18.11 9.06
C ASN A 74 -6.51 -18.50 8.37
N LYS A 75 -7.06 -17.57 7.59
CA LYS A 75 -8.32 -17.77 6.84
C LYS A 75 -8.11 -18.50 5.52
N LYS A 76 -6.87 -18.51 4.99
CA LYS A 76 -6.52 -18.98 3.66
C LYS A 76 -7.33 -18.27 2.56
N THR A 77 -7.52 -16.96 2.71
CA THR A 77 -8.26 -16.10 1.78
C THR A 77 -7.50 -14.81 1.52
N ILE A 78 -7.85 -14.12 0.44
CA ILE A 78 -7.40 -12.74 0.20
C ILE A 78 -8.36 -11.81 0.92
N GLU A 79 -7.82 -10.95 1.79
CA GLU A 79 -8.57 -9.89 2.47
C GLU A 79 -8.19 -8.54 1.87
N SER A 80 -9.16 -7.62 1.81
CA SER A 80 -8.96 -6.27 1.28
C SER A 80 -9.19 -5.22 2.37
N ILE A 81 -8.25 -4.30 2.52
CA ILE A 81 -8.41 -3.05 3.27
C ILE A 81 -8.53 -1.93 2.25
N LYS A 82 -9.60 -1.15 2.31
CA LYS A 82 -9.84 -0.01 1.41
C LYS A 82 -10.20 1.21 2.23
N TRP A 83 -9.70 2.36 1.80
CA TRP A 83 -10.07 3.65 2.37
C TRP A 83 -10.77 4.49 1.30
N GLU A 84 -11.76 5.28 1.71
CA GLU A 84 -12.49 6.24 0.87
C GLU A 84 -11.84 7.63 0.91
#